data_AF-A0A3M8DQA5-F1
#
_entry.id   AF-A0A3M8DQA5-F1
#
_cell.length_a   1.000
_cell.length_b   1.000
_cell.length_c   1.000
_cell.angle_alpha   90.00
_cell.angle_beta   90.00
_cell.angle_gamma   90.00
#
_symmetry.space_group_name_H-M   'P 1'
#
loop_
_entity.id
_entity.type
_entity.pdbx_description
1 polymer ?
#
loop_
_entity_poly.entity_id
_entity_poly.type
_entity_poly.pdbx_seq_one_letter_code
_entity_poly.pdbx_strand_id
1 'polypeptide(L)'
;MAKKKIKVSKLKGKPNDILKKINKKSKKKWKMSDIKALAKDYSKKDLKDDEKLKKLIKKVSKAVGIQLSDKQISSVKKQVHDALG
;
A
#
# COMPACT_ATOMS: atom_id res chain seq x y z
N MET A 1 -15.82 31.74 -7.40
CA MET A 1 -14.84 30.64 -7.64
C MET A 1 -14.28 30.15 -6.31
N ALA A 2 -14.91 29.14 -5.68
CA ALA A 2 -14.48 28.64 -4.38
C ALA A 2 -13.34 27.61 -4.55
N LYS A 3 -12.12 27.99 -4.15
CA LYS A 3 -10.97 27.08 -4.09
C LYS A 3 -11.27 25.98 -3.06
N LYS A 4 -11.56 24.77 -3.56
CA LYS A 4 -11.89 23.58 -2.78
C LYS A 4 -10.70 23.20 -1.88
N LYS A 5 -10.78 23.57 -0.60
CA LYS A 5 -9.87 23.10 0.46
C LYS A 5 -9.89 21.57 0.46
N ILE A 6 -8.78 20.95 0.05
CA ILE A 6 -8.58 19.51 0.19
C ILE A 6 -8.51 19.21 1.69
N LYS A 7 -9.65 18.81 2.26
CA LYS A 7 -9.76 18.32 3.63
C LYS A 7 -8.92 17.05 3.70
N VAL A 8 -7.72 17.13 4.28
CA VAL A 8 -6.88 15.99 4.62
C VAL A 8 -7.62 15.22 5.72
N SER A 9 -8.60 14.41 5.32
CA SER A 9 -9.27 13.48 6.20
C SER A 9 -8.24 12.43 6.60
N LYS A 10 -7.72 12.63 7.81
CA LYS A 10 -7.14 11.63 8.73
C LYS A 10 -7.49 10.22 8.23
N LEU A 11 -6.49 9.51 7.69
CA LEU A 11 -6.62 8.16 7.13
C LEU A 11 -6.92 7.15 8.26
N LYS A 12 -8.09 7.28 8.89
CA LYS A 12 -8.71 6.26 9.75
C LYS A 12 -9.68 5.44 8.88
N GLY A 13 -9.22 5.11 7.67
CA GLY A 13 -10.00 4.43 6.65
C GLY A 13 -9.84 2.92 6.84
N LYS A 14 -10.96 2.21 7.01
CA LYS A 14 -11.00 0.75 6.94
C LYS A 14 -10.17 0.28 5.71
N PRO A 15 -9.47 -0.86 5.76
CA PRO A 15 -8.64 -1.35 4.64
C PRO A 15 -9.34 -1.32 3.27
N ASN A 16 -10.67 -1.45 3.29
CA ASN A 16 -11.54 -1.36 2.12
C ASN A 16 -11.54 0.02 1.42
N ASP A 17 -11.30 1.12 2.15
CA ASP A 17 -11.24 2.48 1.59
C ASP A 17 -9.91 2.73 0.86
N ILE A 18 -8.82 2.21 1.43
CA ILE A 18 -7.50 2.18 0.78
C ILE A 18 -7.59 1.36 -0.51
N LEU A 19 -8.20 0.17 -0.45
CA LEU A 19 -8.43 -0.68 -1.62
C LEU A 19 -9.26 0.03 -2.70
N LYS A 20 -10.34 0.72 -2.32
CA LYS A 20 -11.14 1.52 -3.25
C LYS A 20 -10.34 2.65 -3.90
N LYS A 21 -9.49 3.36 -3.14
CA LYS A 21 -8.60 4.39 -3.69
C LYS A 21 -7.55 3.82 -4.63
N ILE A 22 -6.98 2.66 -4.29
CA ILE A 22 -6.06 1.93 -5.16
C ILE A 22 -6.77 1.54 -6.44
N ASN A 23 -7.98 0.98 -6.40
CA ASN A 23 -8.77 0.62 -7.58
C ASN A 23 -9.22 1.82 -8.43
N LYS A 24 -9.33 3.01 -7.84
CA LYS A 24 -9.62 4.25 -8.59
C LYS A 24 -8.39 4.80 -9.31
N LYS A 25 -7.19 4.58 -8.77
CA LYS A 25 -5.92 5.01 -9.39
C LYS A 25 -5.31 3.95 -10.30
N SER A 26 -5.49 2.69 -9.94
CA SER A 26 -5.10 1.53 -10.71
C SER A 26 -6.09 1.33 -11.85
N LYS A 27 -5.59 0.93 -13.02
CA LYS A 27 -6.45 0.49 -14.14
C LYS A 27 -7.07 -0.91 -13.88
N LYS A 28 -6.84 -1.52 -12.71
CA LYS A 28 -7.23 -2.89 -12.39
C LYS A 28 -8.06 -2.93 -11.10
N LYS A 29 -9.11 -3.75 -11.08
CA LYS A 29 -9.94 -4.01 -9.88
C LYS A 29 -9.25 -5.02 -8.97
N TRP A 30 -8.55 -4.55 -7.95
CA TRP A 30 -7.95 -5.37 -6.90
C TRP A 30 -9.00 -5.79 -5.89
N LYS A 31 -8.97 -7.07 -5.52
CA LYS A 31 -9.67 -7.58 -4.35
C LYS A 31 -8.66 -7.75 -3.21
N MET A 32 -9.18 -7.79 -1.99
CA MET A 32 -8.35 -8.07 -0.81
C MET A 32 -7.61 -9.41 -0.94
N SER A 33 -8.23 -10.40 -1.61
CA SER A 33 -7.65 -11.70 -1.91
C SER A 33 -6.41 -11.61 -2.81
N ASP A 34 -6.40 -10.70 -3.79
CA ASP A 34 -5.24 -10.49 -4.68
C ASP A 34 -4.07 -9.92 -3.91
N ILE A 35 -4.32 -8.94 -3.03
CA ILE A 35 -3.28 -8.36 -2.16
C ILE A 35 -2.76 -9.41 -1.18
N LYS A 36 -3.64 -10.24 -0.59
CA LYS A 36 -3.25 -11.36 0.26
C LYS A 36 -2.45 -12.42 -0.50
N ALA A 37 -2.81 -12.74 -1.74
CA ALA A 37 -2.08 -13.69 -2.57
C ALA A 37 -0.65 -13.19 -2.86
N LEU A 38 -0.48 -11.88 -3.09
CA LEU A 38 0.84 -11.27 -3.29
C LEU A 38 1.70 -11.29 -2.03
N ALA A 39 1.07 -11.20 -0.85
CA ALA A 39 1.75 -11.27 0.44
C ALA A 39 1.82 -12.69 1.03
N LYS A 40 1.25 -13.70 0.35
CA LYS A 40 1.11 -15.06 0.89
C LYS A 40 2.46 -15.71 1.20
N ASP A 41 3.45 -15.45 0.35
CA ASP A 41 4.82 -15.97 0.51
C ASP A 41 5.66 -15.17 1.52
N TYR A 42 5.11 -14.13 2.13
CA TYR A 42 5.81 -13.27 3.08
C TYR A 42 5.27 -13.50 4.50
N SER A 43 6.16 -13.93 5.40
CA SER A 43 5.86 -14.03 6.82
C SER A 43 6.13 -12.71 7.54
N LYS A 44 5.63 -12.55 8.78
CA LYS A 44 5.96 -11.39 9.64
C LYS A 44 7.47 -11.14 9.74
N LYS A 45 8.31 -12.17 9.75
CA LYS A 45 9.78 -12.05 9.76
C LYS A 45 10.30 -11.42 8.47
N ASP A 46 9.76 -11.81 7.32
CA ASP A 46 10.11 -11.22 6.03
C ASP A 46 9.63 -9.77 5.90
N LEU A 47 8.57 -9.41 6.62
CA LEU A 47 8.10 -8.02 6.70
C LEU A 47 8.93 -7.16 7.66
N LYS A 48 9.78 -7.76 8.51
CA LYS A 48 10.81 -7.05 9.30
C LYS A 48 12.13 -6.92 8.54
N ASP A 49 12.30 -7.73 7.49
CA ASP A 49 13.45 -7.66 6.61
C ASP A 49 13.25 -6.55 5.57
N ASP A 50 14.16 -5.57 5.60
CA ASP A 50 14.03 -4.35 4.81
C ASP A 50 14.11 -4.65 3.30
N GLU A 51 14.85 -5.68 2.88
CA GLU A 51 15.01 -6.05 1.48
C GLU A 51 13.78 -6.81 0.94
N LYS A 52 13.29 -7.78 1.71
CA LYS A 52 12.08 -8.56 1.39
C LYS A 52 10.84 -7.67 1.39
N LEU A 53 10.70 -6.79 2.38
CA LEU A 53 9.60 -5.83 2.42
C LEU A 53 9.66 -4.87 1.20
N LYS A 54 10.85 -4.40 0.80
CA LYS A 54 11.02 -3.60 -0.43
C LYS A 54 10.58 -4.36 -1.67
N LYS A 55 10.96 -5.64 -1.79
CA LYS A 55 10.56 -6.53 -2.90
C LYS A 55 9.05 -6.72 -2.93
N LEU A 56 8.41 -6.96 -1.77
CA LEU A 56 6.96 -7.07 -1.67
C LEU A 56 6.27 -5.78 -2.12
N ILE A 57 6.69 -4.62 -1.59
CA ILE A 57 6.09 -3.32 -1.95
C ILE A 57 6.23 -3.07 -3.45
N LYS A 58 7.39 -3.33 -4.07
CA LYS A 58 7.58 -3.19 -5.52
C LYS A 58 6.71 -4.16 -6.32
N LYS A 59 6.61 -5.42 -5.89
CA LYS A 59 5.78 -6.44 -6.56
C LYS A 59 4.31 -6.05 -6.50
N VAL A 60 3.84 -5.62 -5.33
CA VAL A 60 2.48 -5.10 -5.14
C VAL A 60 2.26 -3.86 -6.00
N SER A 61 3.15 -2.86 -5.95
CA SER A 61 3.12 -1.63 -6.75
C SER A 61 2.94 -1.93 -8.25
N LYS A 62 3.81 -2.78 -8.79
CA LYS A 62 3.78 -3.19 -10.21
C LYS A 62 2.51 -3.95 -10.53
N ALA A 63 2.11 -4.89 -9.67
CA ALA A 63 0.89 -5.65 -9.83
C ALA A 63 -0.30 -4.68 -9.89
N VAL A 64 -0.42 -3.76 -8.92
CA VAL A 64 -1.46 -2.74 -8.86
C VAL A 64 -1.34 -1.65 -9.92
N GLY A 65 -0.34 -1.67 -10.79
CA GLY A 65 -0.16 -0.64 -11.82
C GLY A 65 -0.01 0.77 -11.23
N ILE A 66 0.43 0.88 -9.97
CA ILE A 66 0.79 2.14 -9.34
C ILE A 66 2.31 2.18 -9.34
N GLN A 67 2.90 3.27 -9.83
CA GLN A 67 4.32 3.50 -9.69
C GLN A 67 4.55 4.23 -8.36
N LEU A 68 5.10 3.53 -7.36
CA LEU A 68 5.48 4.15 -6.09
C LEU A 68 6.88 4.75 -6.22
N SER A 69 7.03 6.03 -5.89
CA SER A 69 8.34 6.67 -5.75
C SER A 69 9.08 6.12 -4.52
N ASP A 70 10.42 6.22 -4.48
CA ASP A 70 11.23 5.75 -3.35
C ASP A 70 10.80 6.34 -2.00
N LYS A 71 10.37 7.61 -1.99
CA LYS A 71 9.80 8.26 -0.79
C LYS A 71 8.53 7.57 -0.28
N GLN A 72 7.67 7.10 -1.20
CA GLN A 72 6.46 6.37 -0.84
C GLN A 72 6.79 4.95 -0.35
N ILE A 73 7.75 4.29 -1.00
CA ILE A 73 8.24 2.97 -0.56
C ILE A 73 8.78 3.05 0.87
N SER A 74 9.59 4.06 1.18
CA SER A 74 10.12 4.30 2.52
C SER A 74 9.01 4.57 3.55
N SER A 75 8.01 5.38 3.17
CA SER A 75 6.88 5.66 4.06
C SER A 75 6.03 4.41 4.34
N VAL A 76 5.80 3.56 3.33
CA VAL A 76 5.09 2.28 3.51
C VAL A 76 5.91 1.32 4.35
N LYS A 77 7.22 1.23 4.13
CA LYS A 77 8.11 0.43 4.98
C LYS A 77 7.98 0.80 6.45
N LYS A 78 8.09 2.09 6.74
CA LYS A 78 7.98 2.60 8.12
C LYS A 78 6.63 2.26 8.74
N GLN A 79 5.52 2.40 8.01
CA GLN A 79 4.20 2.02 8.50
C GLN A 79 4.06 0.52 8.76
N VAL A 80 4.66 -0.32 7.93
CA VAL A 80 4.63 -1.78 8.13
C VAL A 80 5.49 -2.17 9.33
N HIS A 81 6.68 -1.61 9.50
CA HIS A 81 7.51 -1.85 10.67
C HIS A 81 6.82 -1.40 11.96
N ASP A 82 6.27 -0.18 11.98
CA ASP A 82 5.54 0.38 13.12
C ASP A 82 4.30 -0.47 13.49
N ALA A 83 3.59 -0.99 12.50
CA ALA A 83 2.44 -1.88 12.72
C ALA A 83 2.83 -3.30 13.19
N LEU A 84 4.10 -3.71 13.02
CA LEU A 84 4.58 -5.04 13.39
C LEU A 84 5.27 -5.09 14.76
N GLY A 85 5.50 -3.94 15.40
CA GLY A 85 6.17 -3.83 16.70
C GLY A 85 7.67 -3.86 16.59
#